data_AF-A0A7D9JQM8-F1
#
_entry.id   AF-A0A7D9JQM8-F1
#
_cell.length_a   1.000
_cell.length_b   1.000
_cell.length_c   1.000
_cell.angle_alpha   90.00
_cell.angle_beta   90.00
_cell.angle_gamma   90.00
#
_symmetry.space_group_name_H-M   'P 1'
#
loop_
_entity.id
_entity.type
_entity.pdbx_description
1 polymer ?
#
loop_
_entity_poly.entity_id
_entity_poly.type
_entity_poly.pdbx_seq_one_letter_code
_entity_poly.pdbx_strand_id
1 'polypeptide(L)'
;MVSELQCTVQEVPDILHTVRSAVVINQFGEIIKVTKNDVFKVSNGEQTEEWILEVHCIILVGPIRCSFYTFVDGRYFIPAFHNRQVVYHQWTGTPKFMPHLYERDSVQPICNLQRKVIMYPEPENTENPSYFLCIDFNKPELLKPVQVPVYPELGDTVKIKGAGNQEWYGKVLNVNLTQRKVTVQWYQETNRPGIWSALKDEDEVNFRSIISLATAKKTFGGFAINDT
;
A
#
# COMPACT_ATOMS: atom_id res chain seq x y z
N MET A 1 8.42 44.30 38.73
CA MET A 1 9.09 43.12 39.30
C MET A 1 9.09 42.05 38.23
N VAL A 2 10.23 41.85 37.59
CA VAL A 2 10.43 40.81 36.57
C VAL A 2 10.88 39.57 37.34
N SER A 3 10.05 38.53 37.38
CA SER A 3 10.43 37.25 37.97
C SER A 3 11.47 36.60 37.08
N GLU A 4 12.72 36.53 37.54
CA GLU A 4 13.77 35.75 36.91
C GLU A 4 13.34 34.29 36.86
N LEU A 5 13.17 33.76 35.64
CA LEU A 5 13.09 32.32 35.42
C LEU A 5 14.44 31.73 35.84
N GLN A 6 14.48 31.15 37.04
CA GLN A 6 15.61 30.34 37.48
C GLN A 6 15.70 29.12 36.55
N CYS A 7 16.54 29.22 35.52
CA CYS A 7 16.97 28.07 34.73
C CYS A 7 17.95 27.27 35.58
N THR A 8 17.44 26.35 36.39
CA THR A 8 18.28 25.31 37.00
C THR A 8 18.82 24.45 35.87
N VAL A 9 20.10 24.64 35.53
CA VAL A 9 20.87 23.75 34.67
C VAL A 9 20.93 22.40 35.40
N GLN A 10 19.98 21.54 35.08
CA GLN A 10 19.99 20.15 35.53
C GLN A 10 21.03 19.44 34.66
N GLU A 11 22.01 18.78 35.28
CA GLU A 11 23.01 17.98 34.56
C GLU A 11 22.29 17.07 33.55
N VAL A 12 22.51 17.34 32.27
CA VAL A 12 22.02 16.48 31.19
C VAL A 12 22.91 15.24 31.25
N PRO A 13 22.37 14.05 31.55
CA PRO A 13 23.19 12.85 31.55
C PRO A 13 23.80 12.66 30.16
N ASP A 14 25.06 12.26 30.12
CA ASP A 14 25.67 11.77 28.90
C ASP A 14 24.82 10.65 28.30
N ILE A 15 24.76 10.58 26.97
CA ILE A 15 24.23 9.41 26.27
C ILE A 15 25.00 8.19 26.81
N LEU A 16 24.33 7.33 27.57
CA LEU A 16 25.01 6.25 28.27
C LEU A 16 25.59 5.25 27.28
N HIS A 17 24.81 4.88 26.27
CA HIS A 17 25.21 3.95 25.21
C HIS A 17 24.10 3.78 24.17
N THR A 18 24.50 3.26 23.00
CA THR A 18 23.59 2.64 22.05
C THR A 18 23.43 1.14 22.35
N VAL A 19 22.19 0.64 22.31
CA VAL A 19 21.90 -0.79 22.50
C VAL A 19 21.62 -1.48 21.16
N ARG A 20 21.95 -2.78 21.07
CA ARG A 20 21.70 -3.58 19.85
C ARG A 20 20.22 -3.91 19.64
N SER A 21 19.47 -4.05 20.72
CA SER A 21 18.07 -4.40 20.68
C SER A 21 17.34 -3.98 21.95
N ALA A 22 16.06 -3.71 21.83
CA ALA A 22 15.15 -3.50 22.95
C ALA A 22 13.91 -4.38 22.78
N VAL A 23 13.11 -4.51 23.85
CA VAL A 23 11.83 -5.22 23.82
C VAL A 23 10.76 -4.22 24.23
N VAL A 24 9.67 -4.18 23.46
CA VAL A 24 8.49 -3.36 23.76
C VAL A 24 7.24 -4.21 23.72
N ILE A 25 6.23 -3.81 24.49
CA ILE A 25 4.88 -4.32 24.36
C ILE A 25 4.14 -3.36 23.44
N ASN A 26 3.61 -3.90 22.35
CA ASN A 26 2.93 -3.10 21.33
C ASN A 26 1.50 -2.73 21.78
N GLN A 27 0.79 -1.95 20.98
CA GLN A 27 -0.58 -1.53 21.26
C GLN A 27 -1.62 -2.67 21.33
N PHE A 28 -1.26 -3.87 20.85
CA PHE A 28 -2.09 -5.07 20.86
C PHE A 28 -1.69 -6.04 22.00
N GLY A 29 -0.75 -5.66 22.87
CA GLY A 29 -0.27 -6.51 23.96
C GLY A 29 0.79 -7.54 23.55
N GLU A 30 1.29 -7.47 22.32
CA GLU A 30 2.31 -8.39 21.81
C GLU A 30 3.72 -7.91 22.16
N ILE A 31 4.59 -8.86 22.51
CA ILE A 31 6.00 -8.59 22.80
C ILE A 31 6.76 -8.53 21.48
N ILE A 32 7.30 -7.36 21.14
CA ILE A 32 8.09 -7.14 19.93
C ILE A 32 9.53 -6.81 20.28
N LYS A 33 10.47 -7.51 19.63
CA LYS A 33 11.88 -7.15 19.64
C LYS A 33 12.14 -6.03 18.62
N VAL A 34 12.73 -4.93 19.08
CA VAL A 34 13.17 -3.79 18.28
C VAL A 34 14.66 -3.94 17.99
N THR A 35 15.03 -3.91 16.72
CA THR A 35 16.42 -3.94 16.25
C THR A 35 16.68 -2.88 15.18
N LYS A 36 17.96 -2.64 14.87
CA LYS A 36 18.36 -1.78 13.75
C LYS A 36 17.75 -2.31 12.43
N ASN A 37 17.31 -1.38 11.57
CA ASN A 37 16.60 -1.57 10.30
C ASN A 37 15.17 -2.12 10.43
N ASP A 38 14.66 -2.31 11.65
CA ASP A 38 13.24 -2.59 11.81
C ASP A 38 12.44 -1.32 11.52
N VAL A 39 11.28 -1.49 10.87
CA VAL A 39 10.37 -0.39 10.58
C VAL A 39 9.12 -0.48 11.45
N PHE A 40 8.74 0.65 12.02
CA PHE A 40 7.59 0.76 12.90
C PHE A 40 6.65 1.88 12.49
N LYS A 41 5.37 1.68 12.80
CA LYS A 41 4.43 2.79 12.95
C LYS A 41 4.69 3.50 14.27
N VAL A 42 4.68 4.83 14.25
CA VAL A 42 4.95 5.69 15.41
C VAL A 42 3.81 6.69 15.56
N SER A 43 3.31 6.87 16.78
CA SER A 43 2.29 7.88 17.10
C SER A 43 2.85 9.02 17.92
N ASN A 44 2.34 10.24 17.71
CA ASN A 44 2.73 11.41 18.50
C ASN A 44 1.94 11.57 19.83
N GLY A 45 1.48 10.46 20.43
CA GLY A 45 0.66 10.49 21.65
C GLY A 45 -0.79 10.93 21.46
N GLU A 46 -1.08 11.79 20.47
CA GLU A 46 -2.44 12.12 20.01
C GLU A 46 -2.86 11.15 18.87
N GLN A 47 -4.04 10.54 19.01
CA GLN A 47 -4.44 9.31 18.33
C GLN A 47 -4.66 9.41 16.79
N THR A 48 -4.42 10.56 16.16
CA THR A 48 -4.83 10.78 14.76
C THR A 48 -3.70 10.67 13.74
N GLU A 49 -2.43 10.88 14.13
CA GLU A 49 -1.32 10.91 13.17
C GLU A 49 -0.30 9.79 13.44
N GLU A 50 -0.24 8.85 12.49
CA GLU A 50 0.73 7.77 12.47
C GLU A 50 1.81 8.03 11.42
N TRP A 51 3.07 7.95 11.85
CA TRP A 51 4.25 8.08 11.01
C TRP A 51 4.94 6.73 10.85
N ILE A 52 5.84 6.60 9.87
CA ILE A 52 6.63 5.39 9.67
C ILE A 52 8.09 5.74 9.97
N LEU A 53 8.74 4.97 10.83
CA LEU A 53 10.12 5.14 11.25
C LEU A 53 10.92 3.85 11.00
N GLU A 54 12.01 3.95 10.25
CA GLU A 54 13.05 2.92 10.18
C GLU A 54 14.11 3.20 11.24
N VAL A 55 14.31 2.23 12.15
CA VAL A 55 15.21 2.38 13.29
C VAL A 55 16.67 2.27 12.84
N HIS A 56 17.46 3.33 13.02
CA HIS A 56 18.90 3.29 12.79
C HIS A 56 19.68 2.96 14.06
N CYS A 57 19.29 3.54 15.19
CA CYS A 57 19.89 3.25 16.48
C CYS A 57 18.88 3.32 17.63
N ILE A 58 19.23 2.66 18.73
CA ILE A 58 18.46 2.65 19.96
C ILE A 58 19.36 3.24 21.05
N ILE A 59 18.89 4.28 21.71
CA ILE A 59 19.66 5.11 22.63
C ILE A 59 19.10 4.90 24.03
N LEU A 60 19.97 4.59 25.00
CA LEU A 60 19.62 4.59 26.42
C LEU A 60 20.17 5.84 27.09
N VAL A 61 19.29 6.58 27.80
CA VAL A 61 19.62 7.81 28.52
C VAL A 61 19.31 7.63 30.00
N GLY A 62 20.23 8.04 30.87
CA GLY A 62 20.01 8.00 32.31
C GLY A 62 21.28 7.86 33.15
N PRO A 63 21.14 7.51 34.43
CA PRO A 63 19.90 7.57 35.17
C PRO A 63 19.44 9.03 35.37
N ILE A 64 18.17 9.34 35.11
CA ILE A 64 17.51 10.59 35.51
C ILE A 64 16.51 10.24 36.60
N ARG A 65 16.68 10.77 37.82
CA ARG A 65 15.82 10.44 38.98
C ARG A 65 15.66 8.92 39.18
N CYS A 66 16.79 8.20 39.12
CA CYS A 66 16.85 6.74 39.24
C CYS A 66 16.11 5.95 38.14
N SER A 67 15.78 6.59 37.01
CA SER A 67 15.10 5.95 35.87
C SER A 67 15.95 6.02 34.61
N PHE A 68 15.86 4.99 33.77
CA PHE A 68 16.45 4.97 32.43
C PHE A 68 15.35 5.17 31.39
N TYR A 69 15.68 5.89 30.33
CA TYR A 69 14.78 6.22 29.24
C TYR A 69 15.36 5.71 27.94
N THR A 70 14.54 5.03 27.15
CA THR A 70 14.94 4.45 25.87
C THR A 70 14.33 5.23 24.74
N PHE A 71 15.16 5.63 23.79
CA PHE A 71 14.78 6.33 22.58
C PHE A 71 15.21 5.53 21.36
N VAL A 72 14.54 5.79 20.24
CA VAL A 72 14.93 5.29 18.93
C VAL A 72 15.19 6.48 18.04
N ASP A 73 16.25 6.37 17.25
CA ASP A 73 16.61 7.36 16.26
C ASP A 73 16.67 6.70 14.89
N GLY A 74 16.24 7.43 13.88
CA GLY A 74 16.03 6.83 12.58
C GLY A 74 15.40 7.75 11.55
N ARG A 75 15.08 7.12 10.41
CA ARG A 75 14.56 7.79 9.23
C ARG A 75 13.05 7.66 9.14
N TYR A 76 12.40 8.79 8.89
CA TYR A 76 10.96 8.83 8.65
C TYR A 76 10.62 8.58 7.19
N PHE A 77 9.46 7.98 6.98
CA PHE A 77 8.80 7.92 5.69
C PHE A 77 7.48 8.68 5.75
N ILE A 78 7.28 9.57 4.77
CA ILE A 78 6.07 10.37 4.62
C ILE A 78 5.31 9.97 3.36
N PRO A 79 3.98 10.13 3.31
CA PRO A 79 3.23 9.95 2.07
C PRO A 79 3.77 10.86 0.97
N ALA A 80 3.88 10.34 -0.24
CA ALA A 80 4.19 11.13 -1.42
C ALA A 80 2.96 11.97 -1.80
N PHE A 81 3.17 13.25 -2.15
CA PHE A 81 2.11 14.16 -2.55
C PHE A 81 2.31 14.66 -3.98
N HIS A 82 1.24 14.66 -4.76
CA HIS A 82 1.17 15.32 -6.07
C HIS A 82 -0.08 16.21 -6.09
N ASN A 83 0.08 17.51 -6.40
CA ASN A 83 -1.02 18.49 -6.36
C ASN A 83 -1.81 18.48 -5.03
N ARG A 84 -1.10 18.35 -3.90
CA ARG A 84 -1.66 18.26 -2.53
C ARG A 84 -2.52 17.02 -2.25
N GLN A 85 -2.55 16.05 -3.15
CA GLN A 85 -3.20 14.76 -2.92
C GLN A 85 -2.15 13.67 -2.71
N VAL A 86 -2.46 12.71 -1.82
CA VAL A 86 -1.61 11.55 -1.60
C VAL A 86 -1.54 10.74 -2.89
N VAL A 87 -0.33 10.36 -3.30
CA VAL A 87 -0.10 9.49 -4.44
C VAL A 87 -0.30 8.05 -4.01
N TYR A 88 -1.17 7.33 -4.72
CA TYR A 88 -1.43 5.92 -4.48
C TYR A 88 -0.74 5.06 -5.54
N HIS A 89 -0.31 3.87 -5.14
CA HIS A 89 0.17 2.85 -6.06
C HIS A 89 -1.01 2.30 -6.86
N GLN A 90 -0.82 2.18 -8.18
CA GLN A 90 -1.93 1.95 -9.12
C GLN A 90 -2.62 0.60 -8.92
N TRP A 91 -1.90 -0.43 -8.46
CA TRP A 91 -2.43 -1.80 -8.40
C TRP A 91 -2.94 -2.17 -7.02
N THR A 92 -2.28 -1.69 -5.97
CA THR A 92 -2.64 -2.02 -4.58
C THR A 92 -3.59 -0.97 -3.98
N GLY A 93 -3.68 0.23 -4.57
CA GLY A 93 -4.42 1.34 -4.00
C GLY A 93 -3.87 1.81 -2.65
N THR A 94 -2.63 1.47 -2.33
CA THR A 94 -1.95 1.88 -1.08
C THR A 94 -1.16 3.16 -1.30
N PRO A 95 -1.05 4.05 -0.30
CA PRO A 95 -0.20 5.24 -0.40
C PRO A 95 1.25 4.87 -0.75
N LYS A 96 1.86 5.66 -1.64
CA LYS A 96 3.31 5.65 -1.84
C LYS A 96 3.95 6.49 -0.75
N PHE A 97 5.07 6.02 -0.22
CA PHE A 97 5.87 6.72 0.78
C PHE A 97 7.23 7.06 0.22
N MET A 98 7.79 8.18 0.67
CA MET A 98 9.15 8.60 0.34
C MET A 98 9.94 8.85 1.63
N PRO A 99 11.26 8.61 1.63
CA PRO A 99 12.13 9.05 2.71
C PRO A 99 11.93 10.53 2.98
N HIS A 100 11.71 10.89 4.24
CA HIS A 100 11.64 12.28 4.63
C HIS A 100 13.06 12.84 4.77
N LEU A 101 13.36 13.91 4.02
CA LEU A 101 14.67 14.56 4.00
C LEU A 101 14.71 15.65 5.07
N TYR A 102 14.85 15.28 6.35
CA TYR A 102 15.29 16.23 7.38
C TYR A 102 16.82 16.34 7.38
N GLU A 103 17.36 17.49 7.83
CA GLU A 103 18.79 17.66 8.11
C GLU A 103 19.26 16.88 9.35
N ARG A 104 18.33 16.36 10.18
CA ARG A 104 18.63 15.54 11.36
C ARG A 104 17.69 14.33 11.44
N ASP A 105 18.25 13.17 11.79
CA ASP A 105 17.47 12.02 12.21
C ASP A 105 16.58 12.43 13.41
N SER A 106 15.34 11.90 13.46
CA SER A 106 14.39 12.32 14.50
C SER A 106 14.27 11.26 15.60
N VAL A 107 14.69 11.66 16.79
CA VAL A 107 14.68 10.84 18.00
C VAL A 107 13.27 10.77 18.59
N GLN A 108 12.79 9.56 18.88
CA GLN A 108 11.49 9.31 19.51
C GLN A 108 11.62 8.45 20.77
N PRO A 109 10.77 8.68 21.79
CA PRO A 109 10.59 7.71 22.87
C PRO A 109 10.22 6.34 22.32
N ILE A 110 10.85 5.27 22.81
CA ILE A 110 10.56 3.91 22.32
C ILE A 110 9.10 3.49 22.59
N CYS A 111 8.45 4.09 23.60
CA CYS A 111 7.04 3.85 23.91
C CYS A 111 6.07 4.38 22.84
N ASN A 112 6.55 5.21 21.92
CA ASN A 112 5.74 5.69 20.80
C ASN A 112 5.70 4.70 19.64
N LEU A 113 6.52 3.64 19.67
CA LEU A 113 6.47 2.55 18.70
C LEU A 113 5.20 1.73 18.89
N GLN A 114 4.37 1.70 17.85
CA GLN A 114 3.05 1.08 17.90
C GLN A 114 3.05 -0.37 17.46
N ARG A 115 3.57 -0.64 16.26
CA ARG A 115 3.58 -1.97 15.63
C ARG A 115 4.62 -2.01 14.52
N LYS A 116 5.15 -3.21 14.28
CA LYS A 116 6.12 -3.46 13.22
C LYS A 116 5.42 -3.49 11.87
N VAL A 117 6.03 -2.86 10.88
CA VAL A 117 5.56 -2.83 9.48
C VAL A 117 6.72 -3.21 8.55
N ILE A 118 6.40 -3.51 7.30
CA ILE A 118 7.41 -3.73 6.26
C ILE A 118 7.34 -2.60 5.25
N MET A 119 8.50 -2.06 4.88
CA MET A 119 8.64 -1.16 3.75
C MET A 119 9.23 -1.92 2.58
N TYR A 120 8.54 -1.86 1.44
CA TYR A 120 8.95 -2.55 0.22
C TYR A 120 9.13 -1.51 -0.90
N PRO A 121 10.24 -1.52 -1.66
CA PRO A 121 10.45 -0.57 -2.74
C PRO A 121 9.40 -0.73 -3.85
N GLU A 122 9.03 0.36 -4.51
CA GLU A 122 8.14 0.27 -5.67
C GLU A 122 8.72 -0.66 -6.76
N PRO A 123 7.96 -1.66 -7.26
CA PRO A 123 8.49 -2.68 -8.18
C PRO A 123 9.09 -2.12 -9.47
N GLU A 124 8.62 -0.96 -9.93
CA GLU A 124 9.11 -0.32 -11.17
C GLU A 124 10.52 0.29 -11.03
N ASN A 125 11.02 0.45 -9.80
CA ASN A 125 12.34 1.03 -9.55
C ASN A 125 12.99 0.43 -8.29
N THR A 126 13.42 -0.84 -8.39
CA THR A 126 14.03 -1.58 -7.27
C THR A 126 15.48 -1.22 -7.00
N GLU A 127 16.23 -0.71 -7.98
CA GLU A 127 17.67 -0.42 -7.83
C GLU A 127 17.93 0.89 -7.08
N ASN A 128 17.10 1.92 -7.30
CA ASN A 128 17.17 3.18 -6.57
C ASN A 128 15.75 3.71 -6.29
N PRO A 129 15.02 3.07 -5.37
CA PRO A 129 13.61 3.35 -5.13
C PRO A 129 13.40 4.77 -4.61
N SER A 130 12.74 5.60 -5.41
CA SER A 130 12.25 6.91 -4.96
C SER A 130 11.00 6.78 -4.08
N TYR A 131 10.29 5.66 -4.19
CA TYR A 131 9.04 5.38 -3.48
C TYR A 131 9.04 3.99 -2.87
N PHE A 132 8.32 3.87 -1.76
CA PHE A 132 8.14 2.66 -0.97
C PHE A 132 6.65 2.44 -0.68
N LEU A 133 6.27 1.18 -0.55
CA LEU A 133 4.95 0.74 -0.11
C LEU A 133 5.07 0.22 1.32
N CYS A 134 4.11 0.59 2.17
CA CYS A 134 4.03 0.12 3.55
C CYS A 134 3.04 -1.05 3.66
N ILE A 135 3.51 -2.17 4.17
CA ILE A 135 2.69 -3.34 4.50
C ILE A 135 2.53 -3.40 6.02
N ASP A 136 1.29 -3.23 6.46
CA ASP A 136 0.87 -3.27 7.86
C ASP A 136 -0.03 -4.49 8.10
N PHE A 137 0.56 -5.57 8.61
CA PHE A 137 -0.15 -6.84 8.82
C PHE A 137 -1.35 -6.75 9.77
N ASN A 138 -1.36 -5.73 10.63
CA ASN A 138 -2.42 -5.52 11.61
C ASN A 138 -3.53 -4.60 11.08
N LYS A 139 -3.45 -4.14 9.81
CA LYS A 139 -4.54 -3.43 9.14
C LYS A 139 -5.35 -4.38 8.24
N PRO A 140 -6.64 -4.65 8.57
CA PRO A 140 -7.49 -5.54 7.78
C PRO A 140 -7.69 -5.08 6.33
N GLU A 141 -7.55 -3.77 6.07
CA GLU A 141 -7.74 -3.18 4.73
C GLU A 141 -6.70 -3.62 3.69
N LEU A 142 -5.56 -4.18 4.12
CA LEU A 142 -4.56 -4.77 3.23
C LEU A 142 -4.87 -6.22 2.84
N LEU A 143 -5.89 -6.83 3.45
CA LEU A 143 -6.48 -8.11 3.02
C LEU A 143 -7.55 -7.90 1.95
N LYS A 144 -7.37 -6.91 1.06
CA LYS A 144 -8.22 -6.80 -0.13
C LYS A 144 -7.84 -7.95 -1.08
N PRO A 145 -8.81 -8.65 -1.68
CA PRO A 145 -8.51 -9.64 -2.70
C PRO A 145 -7.70 -8.96 -3.81
N VAL A 146 -6.49 -9.45 -4.06
CA VAL A 146 -5.64 -8.96 -5.14
C VAL A 146 -6.39 -9.20 -6.45
N GLN A 147 -6.73 -8.12 -7.16
CA GLN A 147 -7.25 -8.24 -8.52
C GLN A 147 -6.09 -8.64 -9.43
N VAL A 148 -6.02 -9.92 -9.76
CA VAL A 148 -5.05 -10.44 -10.73
C VAL A 148 -5.45 -9.91 -12.10
N PRO A 149 -4.56 -9.19 -12.82
CA PRO A 149 -4.87 -8.71 -14.15
C PRO A 149 -5.19 -9.88 -15.09
N VAL A 150 -6.28 -9.75 -15.85
CA VAL A 150 -6.67 -10.75 -16.85
C VAL A 150 -5.84 -10.51 -18.11
N TYR A 151 -5.14 -11.55 -18.57
CA TYR A 151 -4.39 -11.56 -19.81
C TYR A 151 -5.12 -12.44 -20.83
N PRO A 152 -6.08 -11.89 -21.58
CA PRO A 152 -6.86 -12.69 -22.51
C PRO A 152 -6.04 -13.14 -23.72
N GLU A 153 -6.40 -14.29 -24.26
CA GLU A 153 -5.89 -14.83 -25.50
C GLU A 153 -6.87 -14.64 -26.66
N LEU A 154 -6.36 -14.84 -27.88
CA LEU A 154 -7.19 -14.79 -29.08
C LEU A 154 -8.32 -15.83 -29.00
N GLY A 155 -9.57 -15.37 -29.14
CA GLY A 155 -10.75 -16.22 -29.11
C GLY A 155 -11.43 -16.34 -27.75
N ASP A 156 -10.80 -15.87 -26.67
CA ASP A 156 -11.40 -15.83 -25.35
C ASP A 156 -12.66 -14.97 -25.32
N THR A 157 -13.58 -15.29 -24.42
CA THR A 157 -14.68 -14.38 -24.07
C THR A 157 -14.31 -13.67 -22.78
N VAL A 158 -14.44 -12.35 -22.77
CA VAL A 158 -14.08 -11.49 -21.65
C VAL A 158 -15.29 -10.74 -21.15
N LYS A 159 -15.37 -10.58 -19.84
CA LYS A 159 -16.30 -9.69 -19.16
C LYS A 159 -15.64 -8.34 -18.96
N ILE A 160 -16.27 -7.27 -19.44
CA ILE A 160 -15.69 -5.93 -19.53
C ILE A 160 -16.59 -4.93 -18.78
N LYS A 161 -15.94 -4.03 -18.04
CA LYS A 161 -16.59 -2.92 -17.37
C LYS A 161 -16.79 -1.75 -18.34
N GLY A 162 -18.04 -1.49 -18.69
CA GLY A 162 -18.47 -0.36 -19.51
C GLY A 162 -18.74 0.91 -18.71
N ALA A 163 -19.22 1.95 -19.40
CA ALA A 163 -19.63 3.20 -18.79
C ALA A 163 -20.79 2.98 -17.79
N GLY A 164 -20.79 3.73 -16.68
CA GLY A 164 -21.84 3.62 -15.67
C GLY A 164 -21.88 2.31 -14.88
N ASN A 165 -20.74 1.60 -14.78
CA ASN A 165 -20.63 0.27 -14.15
C ASN A 165 -21.47 -0.83 -14.84
N GLN A 166 -21.86 -0.64 -16.10
CA GLN A 166 -22.51 -1.70 -16.86
C GLN A 166 -21.50 -2.78 -17.26
N GLU A 167 -21.92 -4.04 -17.20
CA GLU A 167 -21.08 -5.18 -17.58
C GLU A 167 -21.42 -5.61 -19.01
N TRP A 168 -20.39 -5.84 -19.80
CA TRP A 168 -20.49 -6.24 -21.20
C TRP A 168 -19.66 -7.49 -21.45
N TYR A 169 -20.06 -8.30 -22.42
CA TYR A 169 -19.27 -9.46 -22.86
C TYR A 169 -18.74 -9.20 -24.25
N GLY A 170 -17.49 -9.58 -24.49
CA GLY A 170 -16.87 -9.48 -25.80
C GLY A 170 -16.02 -10.70 -26.12
N LYS A 171 -16.00 -11.10 -27.38
CA LYS A 171 -15.06 -12.10 -27.89
C LYS A 171 -13.79 -11.41 -28.38
N VAL A 172 -12.64 -11.89 -27.92
CA VAL A 172 -11.33 -11.32 -28.27
C VAL A 172 -10.97 -11.74 -29.69
N LEU A 173 -10.79 -10.75 -30.56
CA LEU A 173 -10.40 -10.92 -31.97
C LEU A 173 -8.92 -10.61 -32.21
N ASN A 174 -8.31 -9.79 -31.36
CA ASN A 174 -6.90 -9.46 -31.45
C ASN A 174 -6.37 -9.02 -30.08
N VAL A 175 -5.08 -9.29 -29.82
CA VAL A 175 -4.40 -8.93 -28.57
C VAL A 175 -3.11 -8.18 -28.89
N ASN A 176 -3.03 -6.94 -28.44
CA ASN A 176 -1.81 -6.14 -28.47
C ASN A 176 -1.21 -6.06 -27.06
N LEU A 177 -0.26 -6.95 -26.77
CA LEU A 177 0.40 -7.03 -25.47
C LEU A 177 1.23 -5.77 -25.16
N THR A 178 1.90 -5.20 -26.17
CA THR A 178 2.75 -4.01 -26.01
C THR A 178 1.94 -2.80 -25.54
N GLN A 179 0.75 -2.60 -26.12
CA GLN A 179 -0.14 -1.49 -25.77
C GLN A 179 -1.18 -1.85 -24.70
N ARG A 180 -1.21 -3.11 -24.25
CA ARG A 180 -2.19 -3.66 -23.29
C ARG A 180 -3.63 -3.39 -23.72
N LYS A 181 -3.92 -3.69 -24.98
CA LYS A 181 -5.21 -3.48 -25.63
C LYS A 181 -5.66 -4.74 -26.35
N VAL A 182 -6.97 -4.97 -26.37
CA VAL A 182 -7.62 -6.03 -27.12
C VAL A 182 -8.66 -5.45 -28.05
N THR A 183 -8.82 -6.05 -29.23
CA THR A 183 -9.99 -5.80 -30.08
C THR A 183 -11.04 -6.84 -29.74
N VAL A 184 -12.25 -6.41 -29.40
CA VAL A 184 -13.35 -7.30 -29.01
C VAL A 184 -14.56 -7.12 -29.91
N GLN A 185 -15.20 -8.23 -30.23
CA GLN A 185 -16.52 -8.27 -30.83
C GLN A 185 -17.57 -8.40 -29.71
N TRP A 186 -18.48 -7.44 -29.62
CA TRP A 186 -19.44 -7.39 -28.52
C TRP A 186 -20.52 -8.46 -28.62
N TYR A 187 -21.01 -8.91 -27.47
CA TYR A 187 -22.22 -9.69 -27.31
C TYR A 187 -23.37 -8.81 -26.80
N GLN A 188 -24.55 -8.99 -27.36
CA GLN A 188 -25.79 -8.39 -26.87
C GLN A 188 -26.76 -9.50 -26.45
N GLU A 189 -27.35 -9.35 -25.26
CA GLU A 189 -28.40 -10.27 -24.81
C GLU A 189 -29.64 -10.16 -25.70
N THR A 190 -30.17 -11.30 -26.11
CA THR A 190 -31.38 -11.38 -26.93
C THR A 190 -32.63 -11.28 -26.06
N ASN A 191 -33.82 -11.28 -26.67
CA ASN A 191 -35.09 -11.39 -25.94
C ASN A 191 -35.24 -12.69 -25.13
N ARG A 192 -34.38 -13.68 -25.36
CA ARG A 192 -34.32 -14.91 -24.56
C ARG A 192 -33.26 -14.72 -23.47
N PRO A 193 -33.65 -14.74 -22.18
CA PRO A 193 -32.72 -14.55 -21.08
C PRO A 193 -31.56 -15.54 -21.14
N GLY A 194 -30.33 -15.06 -20.94
CA GLY A 194 -29.11 -15.85 -20.94
C GLY A 194 -28.62 -16.29 -22.33
N ILE A 195 -29.29 -15.86 -23.41
CA ILE A 195 -28.85 -16.09 -24.78
C ILE A 195 -28.35 -14.79 -25.39
N TRP A 196 -27.11 -14.81 -25.83
CA TRP A 196 -26.39 -13.67 -26.37
C TRP A 196 -26.15 -13.84 -27.87
N SER A 197 -26.19 -12.74 -28.62
CA SER A 197 -25.83 -12.69 -30.04
C SER A 197 -24.59 -11.82 -30.23
N ALA A 198 -23.68 -12.24 -31.10
CA ALA A 198 -22.52 -11.43 -31.46
C ALA A 198 -22.96 -10.25 -32.35
N LEU A 199 -22.58 -9.04 -31.94
CA LEU A 199 -22.71 -7.83 -32.74
C LEU A 199 -21.65 -7.79 -33.83
N LYS A 200 -21.87 -6.95 -34.84
CA LYS A 200 -20.87 -6.70 -35.89
C LYS A 200 -19.82 -5.67 -35.46
N ASP A 201 -20.13 -4.91 -34.42
CA ASP A 201 -19.27 -3.84 -33.95
C ASP A 201 -18.07 -4.42 -33.21
N GLU A 202 -16.90 -3.89 -33.54
CA GLU A 202 -15.62 -4.21 -32.94
C GLU A 202 -15.08 -2.95 -32.28
N ASP A 203 -14.63 -3.07 -31.04
CA ASP A 203 -14.01 -1.96 -30.32
C ASP A 203 -12.68 -2.39 -29.71
N GLU A 204 -11.81 -1.40 -29.53
CA GLU A 204 -10.56 -1.56 -28.80
C GLU A 204 -10.76 -1.28 -27.32
N VAL A 205 -10.42 -2.25 -26.48
CA VAL A 205 -10.60 -2.21 -25.03
C VAL A 205 -9.24 -2.36 -24.35
N ASN A 206 -9.00 -1.56 -23.32
CA ASN A 206 -7.80 -1.66 -22.52
C ASN A 206 -7.92 -2.83 -21.51
N PHE A 207 -6.82 -3.53 -21.23
CA PHE A 207 -6.80 -4.64 -20.28
C PHE A 207 -7.36 -4.26 -18.91
N ARG A 208 -7.19 -3.00 -18.47
CA ARG A 208 -7.72 -2.48 -17.20
C ARG A 208 -9.25 -2.52 -17.09
N SER A 209 -9.95 -2.58 -18.22
CA SER A 209 -11.40 -2.63 -18.27
C SER A 209 -11.93 -4.07 -18.21
N ILE A 210 -11.06 -5.07 -18.36
CA ILE A 210 -11.44 -6.49 -18.30
C ILE A 210 -11.55 -6.89 -16.83
N ILE A 211 -12.71 -7.43 -16.48
CA ILE A 211 -13.04 -7.90 -15.12
C ILE A 211 -12.58 -9.36 -14.95
N SER A 212 -12.99 -10.23 -15.88
CA SER A 212 -12.76 -11.67 -15.82
C SER A 212 -12.86 -12.31 -17.20
N LEU A 213 -12.37 -13.55 -17.31
CA LEU A 213 -12.69 -14.43 -18.43
C LEU A 213 -14.09 -15.01 -18.24
N ALA A 214 -14.73 -15.34 -19.36
CA ALA A 214 -16.01 -16.02 -19.42
C ALA A 214 -15.96 -17.10 -20.51
N THR A 215 -16.89 -18.06 -20.44
CA THR A 215 -17.02 -19.12 -21.44
C THR A 215 -18.27 -18.91 -22.27
N ALA A 216 -18.12 -18.69 -23.58
CA ALA A 216 -19.22 -18.64 -24.52
C ALA A 216 -19.43 -20.00 -25.20
N LYS A 217 -20.57 -20.64 -24.95
CA LYS A 217 -20.98 -21.89 -25.61
C LYS A 217 -22.07 -21.62 -26.63
N LYS A 218 -21.85 -22.08 -27.87
CA LYS A 218 -22.87 -21.96 -28.92
C LYS A 218 -24.11 -22.79 -28.55
N THR A 219 -25.29 -22.16 -28.61
CA THR A 219 -26.59 -22.77 -28.32
C THR A 219 -27.57 -22.43 -29.44
N PHE A 220 -28.78 -23.00 -29.40
CA PHE A 220 -29.78 -22.72 -30.42
C PHE A 220 -30.24 -21.24 -30.35
N GLY A 221 -29.89 -20.47 -31.36
CA GLY A 221 -30.24 -19.04 -31.47
C GLY A 221 -29.19 -18.06 -30.94
N GLY A 222 -28.02 -18.52 -30.47
CA GLY A 222 -26.95 -17.62 -30.01
C GLY A 222 -25.85 -18.32 -29.21
N PHE A 223 -25.41 -17.66 -28.15
CA PHE A 223 -24.39 -18.12 -27.21
C PHE A 223 -24.92 -18.06 -25.79
N ALA A 224 -24.68 -19.11 -25.00
CA ALA A 224 -24.80 -19.03 -23.55
C ALA A 224 -23.44 -18.64 -22.99
N ILE A 225 -23.37 -17.57 -22.20
CA ILE A 225 -22.14 -17.06 -21.59
C ILE A 225 -22.20 -17.31 -20.09
N ASN A 226 -21.17 -17.96 -19.55
CA ASN A 226 -21.02 -18.20 -18.12
C ASN A 226 -19.70 -17.60 -17.63
N ASP A 227 -19.75 -16.91 -16.49
CA ASP A 227 -18.55 -16.40 -15.81
C ASP A 227 -17.70 -17.57 -15.30
N THR A 228 -16.38 -17.41 -15.37
CA THR A 228 -15.39 -18.40 -14.91
C THR A 228 -14.87 -18.08 -13.52
#